data_AF-A0A673HWT2-F1
#
_entry.id   AF-A0A673HWT2-F1
#
_cell.length_a   1.000
_cell.length_b   1.000
_cell.length_c   1.000
_cell.angle_alpha   90.00
_cell.angle_beta   90.00
_cell.angle_gamma   90.00
#
_symmetry.space_group_name_H-M   'P 1'
#
loop_
_entity.id
_entity.type
_entity.pdbx_description
1 polymer ?
#
loop_
_entity_poly.entity_id
_entity_poly.type
_entity_poly.pdbx_seq_one_letter_code
_entity_poly.pdbx_strand_id
1 'polypeptide(L)'
;LNFQSSVVIVASGAPVYLYEFQHPPSMIQKNRPSFVGVDHTDELFFIQGTCFAKAHLKATEEELCRTVMGYWGNFAHTGSPNGPGLTHWPEYEDEAEYLGIGLEQKTGKNLKKKHYTFMTKTLPDRIRQGREKTEHLEL
;
A
#
# COMPACT_ATOMS: atom_id res chain seq x y z
N LEU A 1 -7.28 -4.10 4.13
CA LEU A 1 -6.32 -4.11 5.26
C LEU A 1 -6.57 -2.84 6.08
N ASN A 2 -7.15 -2.97 7.27
CA ASN A 2 -7.54 -1.81 8.10
C ASN A 2 -6.32 -1.38 8.95
N PHE A 3 -6.13 -0.07 9.16
CA PHE A 3 -5.10 0.47 10.08
C PHE A 3 -5.27 -0.09 11.50
N GLN A 4 -6.48 -0.51 11.90
CA GLN A 4 -6.72 -1.23 13.15
C GLN A 4 -5.99 -2.58 13.17
N SER A 5 -5.91 -3.29 12.05
CA SER A 5 -5.09 -4.52 11.93
C SER A 5 -3.60 -4.21 11.94
N SER A 6 -3.16 -3.14 11.27
CA SER A 6 -1.75 -2.69 11.33
C SER A 6 -1.35 -2.27 12.75
N VAL A 7 -2.19 -1.52 13.45
CA VAL A 7 -1.99 -1.12 14.86
C VAL A 7 -1.99 -2.35 15.79
N VAL A 8 -2.84 -3.34 15.55
CA VAL A 8 -2.85 -4.59 16.33
C VAL A 8 -1.60 -5.43 16.08
N ILE A 9 -1.10 -5.50 14.83
CA ILE A 9 0.13 -6.24 14.50
C ILE A 9 1.35 -5.50 15.07
N VAL A 10 1.45 -4.18 14.92
CA VAL A 10 2.50 -3.37 15.57
C VAL A 10 2.45 -3.54 17.08
N ALA A 11 1.26 -3.49 17.69
CA ALA A 11 1.08 -3.69 19.13
C ALA A 11 1.45 -5.10 19.61
N SER A 12 1.56 -6.08 18.70
CA SER A 12 2.06 -7.42 19.01
C SER A 12 3.59 -7.54 19.00
N GLY A 13 4.30 -6.45 18.65
CA GLY A 13 5.76 -6.40 18.56
C GLY A 13 6.33 -7.05 17.29
N ALA A 14 5.48 -7.37 16.31
CA ALA A 14 5.90 -7.91 15.03
C ALA A 14 6.28 -6.77 14.06
N PRO A 15 7.39 -6.90 13.31
CA PRO A 15 7.75 -5.92 12.30
C PRO A 15 6.70 -5.79 11.21
N VAL A 16 6.32 -4.56 10.89
CA VAL A 16 5.32 -4.24 9.85
C VAL A 16 5.96 -3.35 8.80
N TYR A 17 5.71 -3.62 7.53
CA TYR A 17 6.18 -2.78 6.43
C TYR A 17 4.99 -2.39 5.55
N LEU A 18 4.74 -1.08 5.42
CA LEU A 18 3.61 -0.55 4.65
C LEU A 18 4.08 0.03 3.32
N TYR A 19 3.32 -0.20 2.24
CA TYR A 19 3.56 0.41 0.93
C TYR A 19 2.30 0.97 0.28
N GLU A 20 2.50 1.89 -0.67
CA GLU A 20 1.53 2.26 -1.70
C GLU A 20 2.19 2.03 -3.06
N PHE A 21 1.61 1.17 -3.90
CA PHE A 21 2.10 0.96 -5.26
C PHE A 21 1.58 2.07 -6.19
N GLN A 22 2.46 2.62 -7.02
CA GLN A 22 2.25 3.91 -7.69
C GLN A 22 2.60 3.90 -9.20
N HIS A 23 2.84 2.73 -9.80
CA HIS A 23 3.18 2.63 -11.22
C HIS A 23 2.23 1.71 -12.00
N PRO A 24 1.42 2.23 -12.95
CA PRO A 24 0.53 1.39 -13.74
C PRO A 24 1.32 0.59 -14.81
N PRO A 25 1.08 -0.73 -14.97
CA PRO A 25 1.80 -1.54 -15.94
C PRO A 25 1.53 -1.07 -17.38
N SER A 26 2.59 -0.80 -18.16
CA SER A 26 2.46 -0.25 -19.51
C SER A 26 1.74 -1.20 -20.49
N MET A 27 1.84 -2.51 -20.26
CA MET A 27 1.19 -3.54 -21.08
C MET A 27 -0.35 -3.44 -21.09
N ILE A 28 -0.95 -3.01 -19.98
CA ILE A 28 -2.42 -2.86 -19.86
C ILE A 28 -2.86 -1.40 -20.00
N GLN A 29 -1.95 -0.44 -19.82
CA GLN A 29 -2.25 0.98 -19.89
C GLN A 29 -2.84 1.41 -21.24
N LYS A 30 -2.47 0.76 -22.35
CA LYS A 30 -3.03 1.05 -23.69
C LYS A 30 -4.54 0.83 -23.79
N ASN A 31 -5.06 -0.12 -23.02
CA ASN A 31 -6.48 -0.50 -23.05
C ASN A 31 -7.25 0.00 -21.81
N ARG A 32 -6.58 0.74 -20.92
CA ARG A 32 -7.15 1.24 -19.67
C ARG A 32 -7.46 2.74 -19.81
N PRO A 33 -8.69 3.18 -19.46
CA PRO A 33 -9.00 4.60 -19.39
C PRO A 33 -8.03 5.36 -18.47
N SER A 34 -7.54 6.52 -18.91
CA SER A 34 -6.47 7.26 -18.21
C SER A 34 -6.81 7.67 -16.77
N PHE A 35 -8.10 7.84 -16.45
CA PHE A 35 -8.55 8.22 -15.11
C PHE A 35 -8.36 7.12 -14.06
N VAL A 36 -8.18 5.86 -14.47
CA VAL A 36 -8.05 4.72 -13.55
C VAL A 36 -6.69 4.77 -12.82
N GLY A 37 -5.64 5.27 -13.46
CA GLY A 37 -4.29 5.29 -12.88
C GLY A 37 -3.79 3.88 -12.55
N VAL A 38 -3.31 3.72 -11.32
CA VAL A 38 -2.89 2.42 -10.74
C VAL A 38 -4.13 1.74 -10.19
N ASP A 39 -4.45 0.57 -10.74
CA ASP A 39 -5.63 -0.20 -10.42
C ASP A 39 -5.32 -1.29 -9.39
N HIS A 40 -6.37 -1.92 -8.88
CA HIS A 40 -6.25 -3.07 -7.99
C HIS A 40 -5.45 -4.20 -8.66
N THR A 41 -4.49 -4.79 -7.95
CA THR A 41 -3.61 -5.90 -8.37
C THR A 41 -2.53 -5.59 -9.42
N ASP A 42 -2.37 -4.33 -9.81
CA ASP A 42 -1.33 -3.92 -10.76
C ASP A 42 0.10 -4.28 -10.30
N GLU A 43 0.34 -4.33 -8.99
CA GLU A 43 1.63 -4.69 -8.42
C GLU A 43 2.02 -6.16 -8.69
N LEU A 44 1.04 -7.05 -8.90
CA LEU A 44 1.30 -8.48 -9.09
C LEU A 44 2.14 -8.76 -10.33
N PHE A 45 1.98 -7.97 -11.39
CA PHE A 45 2.81 -8.10 -12.60
C PHE A 45 4.30 -7.92 -12.31
N PHE A 46 4.62 -7.03 -11.35
CA PHE A 46 5.99 -6.74 -10.95
C PHE A 46 6.52 -7.75 -9.94
N ILE A 47 5.70 -8.16 -8.98
CA ILE A 47 6.06 -9.19 -7.99
C ILE A 47 6.33 -10.55 -8.65
N GLN A 48 5.51 -10.93 -9.64
CA GLN A 48 5.65 -12.21 -10.35
C GLN A 48 6.74 -12.20 -11.43
N GLY A 49 7.38 -11.06 -11.68
CA GLY A 49 8.42 -10.95 -12.70
C GLY A 49 7.91 -11.04 -14.14
N THR A 50 6.69 -10.58 -14.41
CA THR A 50 6.11 -10.57 -15.77
C THR A 50 7.00 -9.79 -16.74
N CYS A 51 7.78 -8.82 -16.26
CA CYS A 51 8.76 -8.08 -17.05
C CYS A 51 9.84 -8.95 -17.70
N PHE A 52 10.13 -10.13 -17.15
CA PHE A 52 11.11 -11.07 -17.69
C PHE A 52 10.47 -12.16 -18.56
N ALA A 53 9.14 -12.19 -18.64
CA ALA A 53 8.42 -13.02 -19.60
C ALA A 53 8.47 -12.35 -20.99
N LYS A 54 7.82 -12.96 -22.00
CA LYS A 54 7.69 -12.38 -23.37
C LYS A 54 6.86 -11.08 -23.42
N ALA A 55 6.64 -10.41 -22.29
CA ALA A 55 6.00 -9.11 -22.25
C ALA A 55 7.02 -8.05 -22.69
N HIS A 56 6.77 -7.40 -23.82
CA HIS A 56 7.58 -6.28 -24.31
C HIS A 56 7.38 -5.03 -23.43
N LEU A 57 7.85 -5.06 -22.19
CA LEU A 57 7.79 -3.95 -21.25
C LEU A 57 8.94 -2.96 -21.48
N LYS A 58 8.79 -1.75 -20.93
CA LYS A 58 9.84 -0.72 -21.00
C LYS A 58 11.01 -1.11 -20.10
N ALA A 59 12.23 -0.70 -20.44
CA ALA A 59 13.43 -0.96 -19.61
C ALA A 59 13.26 -0.47 -18.16
N THR A 60 12.60 0.67 -17.95
CA THR A 60 12.30 1.21 -16.61
C THR A 60 11.37 0.30 -15.78
N GLU A 61 10.53 -0.50 -16.44
CA GLU A 61 9.66 -1.47 -15.76
C GLU A 61 10.41 -2.76 -15.41
N GLU A 62 11.42 -3.13 -16.20
CA GLU A 62 12.31 -4.24 -15.86
C GLU A 62 13.07 -3.94 -14.56
N GLU A 63 13.64 -2.73 -14.43
CA GLU A 63 14.29 -2.27 -13.19
C GLU A 63 13.31 -2.26 -12.02
N LEU A 64 12.10 -1.73 -12.21
CA LEU A 64 11.06 -1.77 -11.19
C LEU A 64 10.70 -3.21 -10.78
N CYS A 65 10.61 -4.14 -11.73
CA CYS A 65 10.45 -5.56 -11.46
C CYS A 65 11.57 -6.12 -10.58
N ARG A 66 12.84 -5.83 -10.90
CA ARG A 66 13.99 -6.27 -10.06
C ARG A 66 13.88 -5.72 -8.65
N THR A 67 13.54 -4.45 -8.51
CA THR A 67 13.36 -3.78 -7.22
C THR A 67 12.22 -4.41 -6.39
N VAL A 68 11.04 -4.58 -6.98
CA VAL A 68 9.87 -5.18 -6.32
C VAL A 68 10.15 -6.64 -5.92
N MET A 69 10.68 -7.46 -6.84
CA MET A 69 11.06 -8.83 -6.50
C MET A 69 12.14 -8.88 -5.42
N GLY A 70 13.08 -7.93 -5.40
CA GLY A 70 14.10 -7.80 -4.38
C GLY A 70 13.50 -7.60 -2.99
N TYR A 71 12.57 -6.63 -2.84
CA TYR A 71 11.88 -6.42 -1.56
C TYR A 71 11.11 -7.65 -1.09
N TRP A 72 10.31 -8.27 -1.97
CA TRP A 72 9.50 -9.43 -1.61
C TRP A 72 10.36 -10.66 -1.29
N GLY A 73 11.42 -10.88 -2.06
CA GLY A 73 12.39 -11.96 -1.83
C GLY A 73 13.13 -11.80 -0.50
N ASN A 74 13.61 -10.59 -0.19
CA ASN A 74 14.26 -10.29 1.09
C ASN A 74 13.30 -10.51 2.26
N PHE A 75 12.07 -10.01 2.15
CA PHE A 75 11.07 -10.17 3.20
C PHE A 75 10.73 -11.65 3.43
N ALA A 76 10.53 -12.42 2.37
CA ALA A 76 10.28 -13.86 2.47
C ALA A 76 11.47 -14.62 3.09
N HIS A 77 12.70 -14.18 2.83
CA HIS A 77 13.91 -14.82 3.34
C HIS A 77 14.24 -14.44 4.80
N THR A 78 14.02 -13.18 5.18
CA THR A 78 14.59 -12.59 6.42
C THR A 78 13.58 -11.94 7.34
N GLY A 79 12.35 -11.70 6.87
CA GLY A 79 11.37 -10.87 7.57
C GLY A 79 11.56 -9.36 7.39
N SER A 80 12.62 -8.90 6.69
CA SER A 80 12.79 -7.49 6.30
C SER A 80 12.88 -7.35 4.79
N PRO A 81 12.21 -6.37 4.16
CA PRO A 81 12.32 -6.16 2.71
C PRO A 81 13.67 -5.54 2.30
N ASN A 82 14.42 -4.97 3.25
CA ASN A 82 15.65 -4.23 2.98
C ASN A 82 16.77 -5.13 2.47
N GLY A 83 17.62 -4.58 1.59
CA GLY A 83 18.79 -5.28 1.05
C GLY A 83 19.69 -4.36 0.22
N PRO A 84 20.87 -4.86 -0.20
CA PRO A 84 21.84 -4.08 -0.97
C PRO A 84 21.24 -3.49 -2.25
N GLY A 85 21.48 -2.21 -2.51
CA GLY A 85 21.02 -1.52 -3.72
C GLY A 85 19.54 -1.16 -3.75
N LEU A 86 18.77 -1.47 -2.70
CA LEU A 86 17.38 -1.06 -2.57
C LEU A 86 17.25 0.22 -1.75
N THR A 87 16.28 1.06 -2.10
CA THR A 87 15.87 2.17 -1.25
C THR A 87 15.40 1.63 0.09
N HIS A 88 15.76 2.30 1.18
CA HIS A 88 15.34 1.86 2.51
C HIS A 88 13.82 1.86 2.63
N TRP A 89 13.25 0.72 3.03
CA TRP A 89 11.84 0.57 3.35
C TRP A 89 11.70 0.63 4.88
N PRO A 90 11.14 1.72 5.43
CA PRO A 90 11.04 1.90 6.87
C PRO A 90 10.06 0.91 7.49
N GLU A 91 10.37 0.48 8.70
CA GLU A 91 9.42 -0.23 9.54
C GLU A 91 8.26 0.71 9.92
N TYR A 92 7.07 0.16 9.94
CA TYR A 92 5.85 0.88 10.23
C TYR A 92 5.71 1.03 11.75
N GLU A 93 6.21 2.13 12.26
CA GLU A 93 6.21 2.48 13.69
C GLU A 93 5.33 3.73 13.97
N ASP A 94 5.64 4.47 15.03
CA ASP A 94 4.86 5.62 15.53
C ASP A 94 4.73 6.76 14.50
N GLU A 95 5.75 6.96 13.67
CA GLU A 95 5.78 7.95 12.60
C GLU A 95 4.87 7.57 11.41
N ALA A 96 4.32 6.35 11.41
CA ALA A 96 3.44 5.80 10.39
C ALA A 96 4.03 5.97 8.97
N GLU A 97 5.31 5.63 8.83
CA GLU A 97 6.05 5.72 7.57
C GLU A 97 5.69 4.58 6.62
N TYR A 98 5.73 4.85 5.31
CA TYR A 98 5.48 3.84 4.29
C TYR A 98 6.39 4.08 3.09
N LEU A 99 6.57 3.05 2.26
CA LEU A 99 7.27 3.18 1.00
C LEU A 99 6.28 3.34 -0.16
N GLY A 100 6.34 4.48 -0.86
CA GLY A 100 5.74 4.64 -2.18
C GLY A 100 6.61 3.90 -3.20
N ILE A 101 6.02 2.94 -3.92
CA ILE A 101 6.71 2.10 -4.90
C ILE A 101 6.21 2.50 -6.30
N GLY A 102 6.94 3.39 -6.95
CA GLY A 102 6.82 3.68 -8.38
C GLY A 102 8.15 3.45 -9.10
N LEU A 103 8.33 4.07 -10.27
CA LEU A 103 9.63 4.09 -10.96
C LEU A 103 10.75 4.65 -10.07
N GLU A 104 10.40 5.57 -9.16
CA GLU A 104 11.24 5.98 -8.04
C GLU A 104 10.56 5.53 -6.74
N GLN A 105 11.34 5.01 -5.78
CA GLN A 105 10.83 4.67 -4.45
C GLN A 105 11.01 5.86 -3.51
N LYS A 106 9.93 6.25 -2.82
CA LYS A 106 9.91 7.42 -1.93
C LYS A 106 9.21 7.11 -0.63
N THR A 107 9.84 7.43 0.49
CA THR A 107 9.22 7.32 1.81
C THR A 107 8.18 8.41 2.00
N GLY A 108 7.02 8.04 2.52
CA GLY A 108 5.97 8.97 2.94
C GLY A 108 5.53 8.68 4.38
N LYS A 109 4.65 9.53 4.92
CA LYS A 109 4.07 9.35 6.26
C LYS A 109 2.56 9.45 6.22
N ASN A 110 1.89 8.82 7.19
CA ASN A 110 0.46 9.02 7.44
C ASN A 110 -0.44 8.71 6.22
N LEU A 111 -0.14 7.63 5.49
CA LEU A 111 -0.87 7.22 4.30
C LEU A 111 -2.39 7.21 4.53
N LYS A 112 -3.12 8.04 3.77
CA LYS A 112 -4.59 8.21 3.80
C LYS A 112 -5.20 8.43 5.20
N LYS A 113 -4.44 8.94 6.18
CA LYS A 113 -4.88 9.12 7.59
C LYS A 113 -6.25 9.79 7.74
N LYS A 114 -6.51 10.88 7.01
CA LYS A 114 -7.81 11.60 7.08
C LYS A 114 -9.00 10.73 6.67
N HIS A 115 -8.86 9.97 5.59
CA HIS A 115 -9.92 9.06 5.11
C HIS A 115 -10.14 7.93 6.10
N TYR A 116 -9.05 7.38 6.64
CA TYR A 116 -9.14 6.35 7.66
C TYR A 116 -9.88 6.85 8.91
N THR A 117 -9.45 7.98 9.48
CA THR A 117 -10.11 8.61 10.64
C THR A 117 -11.59 8.86 10.38
N PHE A 118 -11.94 9.30 9.16
CA PHE A 118 -13.32 9.50 8.79
C PHE A 118 -14.13 8.19 8.85
N MET A 119 -13.65 7.14 8.19
CA MET A 119 -14.37 5.87 8.08
C MET A 119 -14.47 5.10 9.41
N THR A 120 -13.44 5.16 10.26
CA THR A 120 -13.40 4.32 11.48
C THR A 120 -13.82 5.04 12.75
N LYS A 121 -13.79 6.37 12.78
CA LYS A 121 -14.18 7.17 13.94
C LYS A 121 -15.36 8.08 13.62
N THR A 122 -15.15 9.03 12.71
CA THR A 122 -16.13 10.09 12.45
C THR A 122 -17.47 9.55 11.98
N LEU A 123 -17.47 8.60 11.04
CA LEU A 123 -18.69 8.05 10.47
C LEU A 123 -19.47 7.19 11.49
N PRO A 124 -18.87 6.22 12.20
CA PRO A 124 -19.55 5.49 13.27
C PRO A 124 -20.10 6.38 14.39
N ASP A 125 -19.32 7.37 14.84
CA ASP A 125 -19.76 8.30 15.89
C ASP A 125 -21.00 9.09 15.45
N ARG A 126 -21.04 9.56 14.19
CA ARG A 126 -22.21 10.24 13.62
C ARG A 126 -23.42 9.33 13.50
N ILE A 127 -23.23 8.07 13.12
CA ILE A 127 -24.32 7.09 13.05
C ILE A 127 -24.91 6.85 14.44
N ARG A 128 -24.06 6.66 15.48
CA ARG A 128 -24.50 6.48 16.86
C ARG A 128 -25.31 7.70 17.35
N GLN A 129 -24.77 8.90 17.18
CA GLN A 129 -25.45 10.14 17.56
C GLN A 129 -26.79 10.33 16.85
N GLY A 130 -26.89 9.90 15.58
CA GLY A 130 -28.14 9.92 14.83
C GLY A 130 -29.19 9.00 15.46
N ARG A 131 -28.81 7.77 15.84
CA ARG A 131 -29.71 6.79 16.47
C ARG A 131 -30.20 7.25 17.85
N GLU A 132 -29.29 7.71 18.70
CA GLU A 132 -29.62 8.21 20.06
C GLU A 132 -30.60 9.41 20.00
N LYS A 133 -30.45 10.28 19.00
CA LYS A 133 -31.39 11.39 18.80
C LYS A 133 -32.78 10.92 18.39
N THR A 134 -32.88 9.91 17.51
CA THR A 134 -34.16 9.33 17.11
C THR A 134 -34.87 8.69 18.30
N GLU A 135 -34.15 7.92 19.12
CA GLU A 135 -34.71 7.28 20.33
C GLU A 135 -35.19 8.32 21.37
N HIS A 136 -34.46 9.43 21.54
CA HIS A 136 -34.87 10.53 22.43
C HIS A 136 -36.09 11.33 21.94
N LEU A 137 -36.40 11.30 20.64
CA LEU A 137 -37.56 11.97 20.05
C LEU A 137 -38.84 11.10 20.13
N GLU A 138 -38.70 9.80 20.37
CA GLU A 138 -39.81 8.83 20.44
C GLU A 138 -40.30 8.54 21.88
N LEU A 139 -39.69 9.17 22.89
CA LEU A 139 -40.05 9.13 24.32
C LEU A 139 -40.74 10.42 24.75
#